data_AF-A0A6A7A1L5-F1
#
_entry.id   AF-A0A6A7A1L5-F1
#
_cell.length_a   1.000
_cell.length_b   1.000
_cell.length_c   1.000
_cell.angle_alpha   90.00
_cell.angle_beta   90.00
_cell.angle_gamma   90.00
#
_symmetry.space_group_name_H-M   'P 1'
#
loop_
_entity.id
_entity.type
_entity.pdbx_description
1 polymer ?
#
loop_
_entity_poly.entity_id
_entity_poly.type
_entity_poly.pdbx_seq_one_letter_code
_entity_poly.pdbx_strand_id
1 'polypeptide(L)'
;MKERYLLNKPERLRRRDVVVNAFRPNNNNLPPFTLTNEKLQRKSLTPLPLHQSYTPEHSSLPTSTMDILSTSTIVRSTININEVLYHHCLHGRSKINAFGSSIDVPSLSQLEAQVVWQHTLDLLTSYVRRLNHAIDTAPDPKPPWWTDVNIARFGETTILLCSLERQLRYAKEARVLFSLPYVPYGESPQQELKRYIGYTTARVLWLFQMKSEGRSTFPSQGKSPLRYDNTEWITIPELQLPRLPDTHKWMCRTREIPWTFECESLFRLVGHIIVAEHRWLDIACKILTSQGLIAKNAFTKVEEFTEPATAEAIALGEIKCNICECAFSDGPGEDVEPAVKTCCGHFFGRVCLQAWVRGRKYGEKKGVPKCPNCRSRLFCKIYKLPQSVQPAVRAYIAYLRSDPDLDRQADDFLLDAREEKMDGCYDVALGTLLDSLYERRVEIKKHKANILVAIRAEKSLRTSQH
;
A
#
# COMPACT_ATOMS: atom_id res chain seq x y z
N MET A 1 -41.66 -28.62 -15.67
CA MET A 1 -40.33 -28.51 -16.30
C MET A 1 -39.27 -28.48 -15.21
N LYS A 2 -38.56 -29.60 -15.07
CA LYS A 2 -37.46 -29.84 -14.13
C LYS A 2 -36.20 -30.03 -14.97
N GLU A 3 -35.18 -29.21 -14.78
CA GLU A 3 -33.80 -29.47 -15.25
C GLU A 3 -32.87 -28.64 -14.36
N ARG A 4 -32.29 -29.24 -13.31
CA ARG A 4 -30.94 -29.82 -13.26
C ARG A 4 -29.84 -28.82 -13.65
N TYR A 5 -29.37 -28.07 -12.67
CA TYR A 5 -27.97 -27.58 -12.63
C TYR A 5 -27.32 -28.07 -11.32
N LEU A 6 -26.56 -29.15 -11.45
CA LEU A 6 -25.54 -29.59 -10.51
C LEU A 6 -24.19 -29.51 -11.23
N LEU A 7 -23.14 -29.24 -10.45
CA LEU A 7 -21.69 -29.30 -10.74
C LEU A 7 -21.01 -27.94 -10.95
N ASN A 8 -20.45 -27.40 -9.87
CA ASN A 8 -19.00 -27.37 -9.64
C ASN A 8 -18.70 -26.72 -8.28
N LYS A 9 -18.37 -27.56 -7.28
CA LYS A 9 -17.80 -27.10 -6.00
C LYS A 9 -16.28 -26.97 -6.19
N PRO A 10 -15.65 -25.83 -5.88
CA PRO A 10 -14.20 -25.78 -5.81
C PRO A 10 -13.72 -26.42 -4.50
N GLU A 11 -12.73 -27.30 -4.62
CA GLU A 11 -11.99 -27.92 -3.53
C GLU A 11 -11.47 -26.88 -2.53
N ARG A 12 -11.67 -27.20 -1.25
CA ARG A 12 -11.17 -26.41 -0.12
C ARG A 12 -9.65 -26.56 -0.03
N LEU A 13 -8.92 -25.53 -0.46
CA LEU A 13 -7.52 -25.33 -0.07
C LEU A 13 -7.42 -25.25 1.46
N ARG A 14 -6.76 -26.26 2.05
CA ARG A 14 -6.41 -26.30 3.47
C ARG A 14 -5.55 -25.09 3.81
N ARG A 15 -6.01 -24.25 4.75
CA ARG A 15 -5.21 -23.20 5.35
C ARG A 15 -4.06 -23.85 6.11
N ARG A 16 -2.82 -23.63 5.67
CA ARG A 16 -1.63 -23.81 6.51
C ARG A 16 -1.63 -22.72 7.57
N ASP A 17 -1.50 -23.11 8.83
CA ASP A 17 -1.31 -22.22 9.96
C ASP A 17 0.01 -21.47 9.79
N VAL A 18 -0.07 -20.17 9.49
CA VAL A 18 1.08 -19.27 9.51
C VAL A 18 1.27 -18.84 10.95
N VAL A 19 2.28 -19.44 11.61
CA VAL A 19 2.79 -19.01 12.91
C VAL A 19 3.34 -17.60 12.76
N VAL A 20 2.70 -16.63 13.42
CA VAL A 20 3.18 -15.25 13.51
C VAL A 20 4.30 -15.21 14.57
N ASN A 21 5.55 -15.34 14.14
CA ASN A 21 6.69 -15.04 14.99
C ASN A 21 6.88 -13.53 15.07
N ALA A 22 6.71 -12.98 16.28
CA ALA A 22 7.04 -11.60 16.59
C ALA A 22 8.57 -11.44 16.67
N PHE A 23 9.20 -10.96 15.59
CA PHE A 23 10.60 -10.56 15.59
C PHE A 23 10.75 -9.06 15.88
N ARG A 24 11.69 -8.73 16.76
CA ARG A 24 12.10 -7.35 17.09
C ARG A 24 12.94 -6.78 15.93
N PRO A 25 12.74 -5.52 15.50
CA PRO A 25 13.65 -4.91 14.55
C PRO A 25 14.97 -4.56 15.25
N ASN A 26 16.07 -5.03 14.66
CA ASN A 26 17.42 -4.61 15.01
C ASN A 26 17.70 -3.26 14.33
N ASN A 27 18.11 -2.26 15.10
CA ASN A 27 18.53 -0.96 14.59
C ASN A 27 19.83 -1.12 13.80
N ASN A 28 19.82 -0.84 12.50
CA ASN A 28 21.05 -0.62 11.74
C ASN A 28 20.96 0.70 10.97
N ASN A 29 21.98 1.52 11.21
CA ASN A 29 22.23 2.83 10.61
C ASN A 29 22.48 2.69 9.10
N LEU A 30 21.64 3.32 8.29
CA LEU A 30 22.05 3.80 6.97
C LEU A 30 22.53 5.25 7.14
N PRO A 31 23.65 5.65 6.51
CA PRO A 31 24.14 7.01 6.62
C PRO A 31 23.17 7.98 5.93
N PRO A 32 23.00 9.21 6.44
CA PRO A 32 22.33 10.26 5.70
C PRO A 32 23.16 10.59 4.45
N PHE A 33 22.51 10.54 3.27
CA PHE A 33 23.10 11.05 2.05
C PHE A 33 23.12 12.58 2.10
N THR A 34 24.21 13.15 2.62
CA THR A 34 24.61 14.53 2.38
C THR A 34 25.81 14.53 1.46
N LEU A 35 25.62 14.92 0.20
CA LEU A 35 26.73 15.37 -0.65
C LEU A 35 27.16 16.74 -0.15
N THR A 36 28.25 16.79 0.61
CA THR A 36 28.91 18.05 0.98
C THR A 36 29.59 18.65 -0.25
N ASN A 37 29.20 19.87 -0.60
CA ASN A 37 29.93 20.74 -1.51
C ASN A 37 31.29 21.10 -0.90
N GLU A 38 32.38 20.47 -1.36
CA GLU A 38 33.72 21.02 -1.15
C GLU A 38 34.53 21.08 -2.45
N LYS A 39 35.22 22.23 -2.56
CA LYS A 39 35.97 22.77 -3.68
C LYS A 39 36.93 21.78 -4.32
N LEU A 40 36.88 21.66 -5.65
CA LEU A 40 37.96 21.11 -6.44
C LEU A 40 38.37 22.06 -7.57
N GLN A 41 39.67 22.33 -7.59
CA GLN A 41 40.38 23.16 -8.55
C GLN A 41 40.18 22.66 -9.98
N ARG A 42 40.04 23.61 -10.91
CA ARG A 42 39.92 23.40 -12.35
C ARG A 42 41.06 22.54 -12.88
N LYS A 43 40.75 21.33 -13.35
CA LYS A 43 41.50 20.67 -14.43
C LYS A 43 40.67 20.75 -15.70
N SER A 44 41.29 21.32 -16.73
CA SER A 44 40.80 21.38 -18.11
C SER A 44 40.41 19.98 -18.60
N LEU A 45 39.13 19.77 -18.90
CA LEU A 45 38.64 18.57 -19.58
C LEU A 45 38.73 18.76 -21.09
N THR A 46 39.32 17.77 -21.76
CA THR A 46 39.38 17.62 -23.21
C THR A 46 37.98 17.36 -23.77
N PRO A 47 37.57 17.94 -24.91
CA PRO A 47 36.24 17.69 -25.48
C PRO A 47 36.08 16.23 -25.94
N LEU A 48 34.93 15.63 -25.64
CA LEU A 48 34.50 14.36 -26.24
C LEU A 48 34.23 14.55 -27.75
N PRO A 49 34.58 13.57 -28.60
CA PRO A 49 34.31 13.65 -30.03
C PRO A 49 32.82 13.47 -30.31
N LEU A 50 32.22 14.45 -30.99
CA LEU A 50 30.87 14.39 -31.53
C LEU A 50 30.83 13.53 -32.80
N HIS A 51 29.87 12.61 -32.83
CA HIS A 51 29.31 11.92 -34.00
C HIS A 51 30.27 11.14 -34.93
N GLN A 52 30.28 9.81 -34.77
CA GLN A 52 30.38 8.90 -35.92
C GLN A 52 29.06 8.14 -36.06
N SER A 53 28.41 8.37 -37.19
CA SER A 53 27.22 7.68 -37.69
C SER A 53 27.48 6.17 -37.80
N TYR A 54 26.64 5.38 -37.14
CA TYR A 54 26.67 3.92 -37.20
C TYR A 54 25.94 3.45 -38.48
N THR A 55 26.67 2.88 -39.45
CA THR A 55 26.09 2.13 -40.58
C THR A 55 26.20 0.62 -40.31
N PRO A 56 25.15 -0.18 -40.54
CA PRO A 56 25.20 -1.61 -40.30
C PRO A 56 25.84 -2.34 -41.49
N GLU A 57 26.99 -2.99 -41.27
CA GLU A 57 27.58 -3.91 -42.25
C GLU A 57 26.86 -5.27 -42.21
N HIS A 58 26.28 -5.65 -43.35
CA HIS A 58 25.86 -7.00 -43.66
C HIS A 58 27.10 -7.86 -43.99
N SER A 59 27.54 -8.71 -43.06
CA SER A 59 28.58 -9.70 -43.34
C SER A 59 27.98 -11.00 -43.87
N SER A 60 28.20 -11.25 -45.15
CA SER A 60 28.01 -12.54 -45.83
C SER A 60 28.98 -13.60 -45.30
N LEU A 61 28.45 -14.77 -44.91
CA LEU A 61 29.20 -15.98 -44.59
C LEU A 61 29.77 -16.64 -45.85
N PRO A 62 31.01 -17.18 -45.84
CA PRO A 62 31.47 -18.06 -46.91
C PRO A 62 31.18 -19.53 -46.59
N THR A 63 30.70 -20.21 -47.61
CA THR A 63 30.44 -21.66 -47.69
C THR A 63 31.68 -22.39 -48.20
N SER A 64 32.26 -23.31 -47.41
CA SER A 64 33.11 -24.45 -47.81
C SER A 64 33.88 -24.93 -46.55
N THR A 65 34.13 -26.19 -46.23
CA THR A 65 34.00 -27.49 -46.90
C THR A 65 33.95 -28.55 -45.79
N MET A 66 33.23 -29.64 -46.02
CA MET A 66 33.31 -30.86 -45.21
C MET A 66 34.71 -31.48 -45.27
N ASP A 67 35.23 -31.86 -44.11
CA ASP A 67 35.69 -33.21 -43.73
C ASP A 67 36.87 -33.14 -42.77
N ILE A 68 36.65 -33.62 -41.55
CA ILE A 68 37.49 -34.55 -40.79
C ILE A 68 36.67 -34.87 -39.52
N LEU A 69 36.04 -36.04 -39.55
CA LEU A 69 35.59 -36.73 -38.35
C LEU A 69 36.84 -37.21 -37.60
N SER A 70 37.27 -36.41 -36.62
CA SER A 70 38.00 -36.92 -35.48
C SER A 70 37.12 -36.72 -34.26
N THR A 71 36.86 -37.83 -33.57
CA THR A 71 36.15 -37.95 -32.30
C THR A 71 36.69 -36.98 -31.25
N SER A 72 36.27 -35.72 -31.32
CA SER A 72 36.31 -34.80 -30.20
C SER A 72 35.01 -34.99 -29.46
N THR A 73 35.10 -35.49 -28.23
CA THR A 73 34.04 -35.41 -27.23
C THR A 73 33.50 -33.99 -27.24
N ILE A 74 32.34 -33.76 -27.84
CA ILE A 74 31.58 -32.53 -27.64
C ILE A 74 31.13 -32.61 -26.18
N VAL A 75 31.98 -32.13 -25.29
CA VAL A 75 31.57 -31.66 -23.99
C VAL A 75 30.64 -30.50 -24.32
N ARG A 76 29.34 -30.79 -24.43
CA ARG A 76 28.31 -29.77 -24.27
C ARG A 76 28.50 -29.30 -22.84
N SER A 77 29.40 -28.34 -22.64
CA SER A 77 29.41 -27.55 -21.43
C SER A 77 28.03 -26.93 -21.40
N THR A 78 27.20 -27.45 -20.49
CA THR A 78 25.88 -26.90 -20.24
C THR A 78 26.15 -25.49 -19.76
N ILE A 79 26.10 -24.50 -20.66
CA ILE A 79 26.27 -23.09 -20.32
C ILE A 79 25.24 -22.84 -19.24
N ASN A 80 25.72 -22.59 -18.02
CA ASN A 80 24.83 -22.32 -16.91
C ASN A 80 24.21 -20.96 -17.20
N ILE A 81 22.99 -20.98 -17.75
CA ILE A 81 22.26 -19.77 -18.16
C ILE A 81 22.18 -18.75 -17.02
N ASN A 82 22.16 -19.22 -15.77
CA ASN A 82 22.16 -18.36 -14.58
C ASN A 82 23.48 -17.61 -14.37
N GLU A 83 24.61 -18.23 -14.71
CA GLU A 83 25.94 -17.60 -14.63
C GLU A 83 26.10 -16.52 -15.70
N VAL A 84 25.59 -16.79 -16.92
CA VAL A 84 25.53 -15.78 -17.99
C VAL A 84 24.68 -14.57 -17.57
N LEU A 85 23.50 -14.82 -16.99
CA LEU A 85 22.62 -13.75 -16.49
C LEU A 85 23.29 -12.93 -15.37
N TYR A 86 23.99 -13.58 -14.45
CA TYR A 86 24.75 -12.89 -13.41
C TYR A 86 25.84 -11.98 -13.98
N HIS A 87 26.65 -12.47 -14.91
CA HIS A 87 27.68 -11.68 -15.57
C HIS A 87 27.10 -10.52 -16.38
N HIS A 88 25.94 -10.71 -17.02
CA HIS A 88 25.24 -9.62 -17.70
C HIS A 88 24.78 -8.52 -16.73
N CYS A 89 24.27 -8.89 -15.55
CA CYS A 89 23.90 -7.93 -14.50
C CYS A 89 25.13 -7.19 -13.94
N LEU A 90 26.24 -7.90 -13.71
CA LEU A 90 27.50 -7.27 -13.27
C LEU A 90 28.07 -6.31 -14.32
N HIS A 91 28.11 -6.72 -15.59
CA HIS A 91 28.58 -5.87 -16.68
C HIS A 91 27.72 -4.63 -16.85
N GLY A 92 26.38 -4.81 -16.78
CA GLY A 92 25.43 -3.71 -16.77
C GLY A 92 25.74 -2.72 -15.65
N ARG A 93 25.94 -3.20 -14.42
CA ARG A 93 26.32 -2.37 -13.28
C ARG A 93 27.62 -1.61 -13.49
N SER A 94 28.67 -2.25 -13.98
CA SER A 94 29.95 -1.57 -14.25
C SER A 94 29.80 -0.44 -15.28
N LYS A 95 29.03 -0.67 -16.35
CA LYS A 95 28.71 0.36 -17.34
C LYS A 95 27.93 1.52 -16.73
N ILE A 96 26.92 1.22 -15.91
CA ILE A 96 26.10 2.20 -15.21
C ILE A 96 26.95 3.06 -14.28
N ASN A 97 27.82 2.45 -13.48
CA ASN A 97 28.68 3.16 -12.56
C ASN A 97 29.67 4.07 -13.29
N ALA A 98 30.28 3.59 -14.38
CA ALA A 98 31.18 4.39 -15.20
C ALA A 98 30.44 5.58 -15.83
N PHE A 99 29.26 5.33 -16.41
CA PHE A 99 28.42 6.37 -17.00
C PHE A 99 28.00 7.42 -15.96
N GLY A 100 27.43 6.99 -14.83
CA GLY A 100 27.02 7.91 -13.76
C GLY A 100 28.17 8.73 -13.17
N SER A 101 29.39 8.18 -13.10
CA SER A 101 30.56 8.92 -12.60
C SER A 101 31.13 9.92 -13.61
N SER A 102 30.83 9.75 -14.90
CA SER A 102 31.27 10.67 -15.96
C SER A 102 30.36 11.86 -16.18
N ILE A 103 29.18 11.90 -15.54
CA ILE A 103 28.16 12.90 -15.78
C ILE A 103 28.15 13.90 -14.63
N ASP A 104 28.34 15.16 -14.97
CA ASP A 104 28.10 16.29 -14.08
C ASP A 104 26.79 16.97 -14.49
N VAL A 105 25.66 16.52 -13.94
CA VAL A 105 24.32 16.98 -14.35
C VAL A 105 24.17 18.51 -14.30
N PRO A 106 24.65 19.22 -13.25
CA PRO A 106 24.57 20.68 -13.19
C PRO A 106 25.28 21.44 -14.32
N SER A 107 26.24 20.83 -15.03
CA SER A 107 26.96 21.49 -16.12
C SER A 107 26.40 21.17 -17.51
N LEU A 108 25.41 20.28 -17.63
CA LEU A 108 24.79 19.96 -18.91
C LEU A 108 23.85 21.10 -19.37
N SER A 109 23.91 21.42 -20.65
CA SER A 109 22.83 22.17 -21.32
C SER A 109 21.55 21.32 -21.39
N GLN A 110 20.42 21.97 -21.68
CA GLN A 110 19.13 21.29 -21.80
C GLN A 110 19.12 20.19 -22.88
N LEU A 111 19.78 20.44 -24.02
CA LEU A 111 19.89 19.49 -25.12
C LEU A 111 20.78 18.31 -24.76
N GLU A 112 21.91 18.55 -24.09
CA GLU A 112 22.79 17.48 -23.59
C GLU A 112 22.06 16.64 -22.53
N ALA A 113 21.35 17.28 -21.60
CA ALA A 113 20.53 16.60 -20.61
C ALA A 113 19.46 15.71 -21.26
N GLN A 114 18.83 16.14 -22.36
CA GLN A 114 17.88 15.31 -23.13
C GLN A 114 18.52 14.05 -23.70
N VAL A 115 19.70 14.17 -24.32
CA VAL A 115 20.40 13.04 -24.93
C VAL A 115 20.86 12.05 -23.85
N VAL A 116 21.45 12.57 -22.76
CA VAL A 116 21.94 11.76 -21.64
C VAL A 116 20.78 11.10 -20.89
N TRP A 117 19.65 11.79 -20.73
CA TRP A 117 18.42 11.24 -20.14
C TRP A 117 17.89 10.06 -20.95
N GLN A 118 17.78 10.18 -22.28
CA GLN A 118 17.31 9.07 -23.13
C GLN A 118 18.23 7.85 -23.00
N HIS A 119 19.55 8.06 -23.00
CA HIS A 119 20.51 6.97 -22.78
C HIS A 119 20.35 6.31 -21.40
N THR A 120 20.07 7.12 -20.38
CA THR A 120 19.82 6.64 -19.01
C THR A 120 18.56 5.76 -18.95
N LEU A 121 17.48 6.17 -19.63
CA LEU A 121 16.25 5.37 -19.74
C LEU A 121 16.49 4.04 -20.46
N ASP A 122 17.27 4.04 -21.54
CA ASP A 122 17.60 2.82 -22.27
C ASP A 122 18.41 1.86 -21.38
N LEU A 123 19.41 2.37 -20.65
CA LEU A 123 20.20 1.60 -19.68
C LEU A 123 19.32 1.03 -18.58
N LEU A 124 18.44 1.84 -17.98
CA LEU A 124 17.52 1.43 -16.92
C LEU A 124 16.57 0.34 -17.40
N THR A 125 15.91 0.56 -18.54
CA THR A 125 14.99 -0.42 -19.14
C THR A 125 15.71 -1.74 -19.43
N SER A 126 16.88 -1.66 -20.06
CA SER A 126 17.69 -2.83 -20.40
C SER A 126 18.16 -3.59 -19.16
N TYR A 127 18.56 -2.87 -18.11
CA TYR A 127 19.00 -3.45 -16.83
C TYR A 127 17.86 -4.10 -16.07
N VAL A 128 16.74 -3.41 -15.89
CA VAL A 128 15.56 -3.90 -15.16
C VAL A 128 14.94 -5.09 -15.88
N ARG A 129 14.84 -5.05 -17.21
CA ARG A 129 14.36 -6.21 -17.99
C ARG A 129 15.21 -7.45 -17.77
N ARG A 130 16.54 -7.31 -17.78
CA ARG A 130 17.47 -8.42 -17.49
C ARG A 130 17.33 -8.92 -16.06
N LEU A 131 17.21 -8.01 -15.09
CA LEU A 131 17.03 -8.36 -13.69
C LEU A 131 15.71 -9.11 -13.45
N ASN A 132 14.60 -8.59 -13.98
CA ASN A 132 13.29 -9.23 -13.88
C ASN A 132 13.29 -10.60 -14.56
N HIS A 133 13.88 -10.71 -15.76
CA HIS A 133 14.04 -12.00 -16.43
C HIS A 133 14.82 -12.99 -15.56
N ALA A 134 15.94 -12.56 -14.97
CA ALA A 134 16.71 -13.40 -14.06
C ALA A 134 15.93 -13.80 -12.79
N ILE A 135 15.06 -12.93 -12.27
CA ILE A 135 14.15 -13.22 -11.14
C ILE A 135 13.11 -14.27 -11.54
N ASP A 136 12.47 -14.07 -12.69
CA ASP A 136 11.35 -14.90 -13.13
C ASP A 136 11.80 -16.29 -13.61
N THR A 137 13.02 -16.40 -14.17
CA THR A 137 13.59 -17.67 -14.65
C THR A 137 14.51 -18.35 -13.64
N ALA A 138 14.71 -17.79 -12.45
CA ALA A 138 15.57 -18.39 -11.44
C ALA A 138 15.04 -19.79 -11.08
N PRO A 139 15.85 -20.86 -11.20
CA PRO A 139 15.43 -22.19 -10.81
C PRO A 139 15.13 -22.25 -9.31
N ASP A 140 14.30 -23.22 -8.90
CA ASP A 140 14.18 -23.66 -7.51
C ASP A 140 14.90 -25.01 -7.38
N PRO A 141 16.03 -25.10 -6.64
CA PRO A 141 16.60 -24.07 -5.77
C PRO A 141 17.32 -22.94 -6.51
N LYS A 142 17.30 -21.75 -5.90
CA LYS A 142 17.95 -20.53 -6.42
C LYS A 142 19.45 -20.77 -6.68
N PRO A 143 20.04 -20.12 -7.71
CA PRO A 143 21.45 -20.33 -8.04
C PRO A 143 22.37 -19.81 -6.91
N PRO A 144 23.60 -20.32 -6.77
CA PRO A 144 24.50 -19.97 -5.65
C PRO A 144 24.83 -18.48 -5.51
N TRP A 145 24.82 -17.73 -6.61
CA TRP A 145 25.04 -16.29 -6.61
C TRP A 145 23.82 -15.48 -6.15
N TRP A 146 22.64 -16.10 -6.04
CA TRP A 146 21.39 -15.48 -5.58
C TRP A 146 21.39 -15.30 -4.06
N THR A 147 22.38 -14.56 -3.57
CA THR A 147 22.53 -14.21 -2.17
C THR A 147 21.85 -12.87 -1.90
N ASP A 148 21.44 -12.65 -0.65
CA ASP A 148 20.85 -11.37 -0.24
C ASP A 148 21.79 -10.18 -0.53
N VAL A 149 23.10 -10.40 -0.45
CA VAL A 149 24.14 -9.40 -0.79
C VAL A 149 24.07 -9.00 -2.26
N ASN A 150 23.94 -9.97 -3.17
CA ASN A 150 23.88 -9.66 -4.61
C ASN A 150 22.54 -9.04 -4.99
N ILE A 151 21.44 -9.48 -4.39
CA ILE A 151 20.12 -8.86 -4.57
C ILE A 151 20.16 -7.40 -4.11
N ALA A 152 20.72 -7.12 -2.94
CA ALA A 152 20.88 -5.77 -2.42
C ALA A 152 21.70 -4.90 -3.39
N ARG A 153 22.83 -5.40 -3.90
CA ARG A 153 23.67 -4.70 -4.89
C ARG A 153 22.96 -4.38 -6.20
N PHE A 154 22.11 -5.28 -6.70
CA PHE A 154 21.30 -5.00 -7.89
C PHE A 154 20.20 -3.97 -7.60
N GLY A 155 19.62 -4.01 -6.40
CA GLY A 155 18.73 -2.96 -5.91
C GLY A 155 19.40 -1.59 -5.85
N GLU A 156 20.60 -1.49 -5.28
CA GLU A 156 21.41 -0.26 -5.22
C GLU A 156 21.67 0.33 -6.62
N THR A 157 22.00 -0.53 -7.59
CA THR A 157 22.27 -0.12 -8.97
C THR A 157 21.01 0.46 -9.63
N THR A 158 19.85 -0.17 -9.39
CA THR A 158 18.56 0.33 -9.86
C THR A 158 18.23 1.69 -9.24
N ILE A 159 18.45 1.84 -7.93
CA ILE A 159 18.22 3.11 -7.22
C ILE A 159 19.13 4.21 -7.77
N LEU A 160 20.40 3.92 -8.02
CA LEU A 160 21.35 4.87 -8.61
C LEU A 160 20.88 5.36 -9.97
N LEU A 161 20.46 4.45 -10.85
CA LEU A 161 19.93 4.81 -12.16
C LEU A 161 18.65 5.62 -12.09
N CYS A 162 17.69 5.25 -11.25
CA CYS A 162 16.47 6.03 -11.06
C CYS A 162 16.78 7.42 -10.48
N SER A 163 17.81 7.54 -9.64
CA SER A 163 18.26 8.84 -9.13
C SER A 163 18.87 9.72 -10.23
N LEU A 164 19.73 9.13 -11.07
CA LEU A 164 20.32 9.82 -12.21
C LEU A 164 19.27 10.21 -13.25
N GLU A 165 18.35 9.29 -13.58
CA GLU A 165 17.18 9.53 -14.44
C GLU A 165 16.42 10.76 -13.94
N ARG A 166 16.09 10.78 -12.65
CA ARG A 166 15.35 11.89 -12.04
C ARG A 166 16.09 13.22 -12.18
N GLN A 167 17.39 13.26 -11.88
CA GLN A 167 18.17 14.49 -12.00
C GLN A 167 18.20 15.01 -13.44
N LEU A 168 18.45 14.11 -14.41
CA LEU A 168 18.50 14.45 -15.82
C LEU A 168 17.14 14.89 -16.37
N ARG A 169 16.05 14.23 -15.94
CA ARG A 169 14.68 14.57 -16.32
C ARG A 169 14.34 16.00 -15.92
N TYR A 170 14.71 16.43 -14.70
CA TYR A 170 14.50 17.80 -14.25
C TYR A 170 15.40 18.80 -14.98
N ALA A 171 16.68 18.48 -15.18
CA ALA A 171 17.61 19.33 -15.91
C ALA A 171 17.15 19.58 -17.35
N LYS A 172 16.72 18.51 -18.04
CA LYS A 172 16.13 18.57 -19.39
C LYS A 172 14.90 19.46 -19.44
N GLU A 173 14.05 19.48 -18.43
CA GLU A 173 12.85 20.32 -18.43
C GLU A 173 13.07 21.70 -17.78
N ALA A 174 14.32 22.04 -17.43
CA ALA A 174 14.66 23.26 -16.70
C ALA A 174 13.82 23.46 -15.42
N ARG A 175 13.50 22.36 -14.73
CA ARG A 175 12.71 22.35 -13.50
C ARG A 175 13.59 22.26 -12.26
N VAL A 176 13.10 22.82 -11.16
CA VAL A 176 13.76 22.74 -9.85
C VAL A 176 13.54 21.35 -9.24
N LEU A 177 14.63 20.63 -9.01
CA LEU A 177 14.61 19.35 -8.32
C LEU A 177 14.29 19.54 -6.84
N PHE A 178 13.16 18.99 -6.37
CA PHE A 178 12.81 19.01 -4.95
C PHE A 178 13.31 17.75 -4.22
N SER A 179 13.43 17.81 -2.90
CA SER A 179 13.82 16.66 -2.09
C SER A 179 12.64 15.70 -1.92
N LEU A 180 12.88 14.40 -2.08
CA LEU A 180 11.83 13.41 -1.81
C LEU A 180 11.82 13.02 -0.33
N PRO A 181 10.64 12.87 0.29
CA PRO A 181 10.55 12.44 1.68
C PRO A 181 11.08 11.01 1.84
N TYR A 182 11.98 10.82 2.81
CA TYR A 182 12.56 9.50 3.07
C TYR A 182 11.52 8.56 3.70
N VAL A 183 11.06 7.59 2.92
CA VAL A 183 10.26 6.46 3.42
C VAL A 183 11.18 5.25 3.55
N PRO A 184 11.52 4.82 4.79
CA PRO A 184 12.41 3.68 4.98
C PRO A 184 11.81 2.44 4.32
N TYR A 185 12.65 1.74 3.58
CA TYR A 185 12.28 0.46 2.98
C TYR A 185 12.22 -0.62 4.07
N GLY A 186 11.16 -1.44 4.06
CA GLY A 186 11.12 -2.67 4.86
C GLY A 186 12.06 -3.75 4.31
N GLU A 187 12.02 -4.94 4.91
CA GLU A 187 12.85 -6.10 4.54
C GLU A 187 12.68 -6.52 3.06
N SER A 188 11.52 -6.23 2.45
CA SER A 188 11.26 -6.43 1.02
C SER A 188 10.70 -5.16 0.36
N PRO A 189 11.58 -4.25 -0.12
CA PRO A 189 11.20 -2.97 -0.71
C PRO A 189 10.12 -3.08 -1.79
N GLN A 190 10.24 -4.08 -2.68
CA GLN A 190 9.36 -4.29 -3.83
C GLN A 190 8.00 -4.88 -3.43
N GLN A 191 7.97 -5.86 -2.52
CA GLN A 191 6.71 -6.41 -2.02
C GLN A 191 5.93 -5.36 -1.23
N GLU A 192 6.64 -4.54 -0.46
CA GLU A 192 6.04 -3.43 0.28
C GLU A 192 5.45 -2.39 -0.67
N LEU A 193 6.19 -2.00 -1.72
CA LEU A 193 5.70 -1.10 -2.76
C LEU A 193 4.45 -1.65 -3.45
N LYS A 194 4.50 -2.92 -3.91
CA LYS A 194 3.35 -3.58 -4.55
C LYS A 194 2.12 -3.56 -3.65
N ARG A 195 2.32 -3.77 -2.35
CA ARG A 195 1.24 -3.67 -1.36
C ARG A 195 0.67 -2.26 -1.25
N TYR A 196 1.51 -1.22 -1.20
CA TYR A 196 1.05 0.17 -1.11
C TYR A 196 0.39 0.68 -2.39
N ILE A 197 0.87 0.24 -3.55
CA ILE A 197 0.19 0.42 -4.83
C ILE A 197 -1.22 -0.16 -4.73
N GLY A 198 -1.36 -1.42 -4.28
CA GLY A 198 -2.67 -2.04 -4.09
C GLY A 198 -3.61 -1.26 -3.16
N TYR A 199 -3.10 -0.65 -2.08
CA TYR A 199 -3.92 0.24 -1.23
C TYR A 199 -4.29 1.55 -1.91
N THR A 200 -3.37 2.15 -2.65
CA THR A 200 -3.63 3.42 -3.34
C THR A 200 -4.63 3.23 -4.47
N THR A 201 -4.51 2.14 -5.22
CA THR A 201 -5.49 1.73 -6.22
C THR A 201 -6.85 1.42 -5.59
N ALA A 202 -6.89 0.81 -4.40
CA ALA A 202 -8.15 0.59 -3.67
C ALA A 202 -8.86 1.91 -3.38
N ARG A 203 -8.10 2.96 -3.00
CA ARG A 203 -8.62 4.31 -2.78
C ARG A 203 -9.23 4.88 -4.05
N VAL A 204 -8.51 4.83 -5.17
CA VAL A 204 -9.01 5.31 -6.47
C VAL A 204 -10.30 4.59 -6.88
N LEU A 205 -10.32 3.26 -6.82
CA LEU A 205 -11.52 2.47 -7.13
C LEU A 205 -12.71 2.87 -6.25
N TRP A 206 -12.47 3.03 -4.96
CA TRP A 206 -13.48 3.43 -4.00
C TRP A 206 -14.00 4.86 -4.26
N LEU A 207 -13.12 5.80 -4.62
CA LEU A 207 -13.51 7.16 -4.98
C LEU A 207 -14.44 7.18 -6.19
N PHE A 208 -14.12 6.42 -7.24
CA PHE A 208 -14.99 6.26 -8.41
C PHE A 208 -16.35 5.70 -8.02
N GLN A 209 -16.38 4.67 -7.17
CA GLN A 209 -17.62 4.08 -6.69
C GLN A 209 -18.46 5.10 -5.90
N MET A 210 -17.86 5.83 -4.95
CA MET A 210 -18.59 6.85 -4.18
C MET A 210 -19.16 7.92 -5.08
N LYS A 211 -18.38 8.40 -6.06
CA LYS A 211 -18.81 9.41 -7.04
C LYS A 211 -19.99 8.91 -7.88
N SER A 212 -19.94 7.67 -8.39
CA SER A 212 -21.03 7.09 -9.19
C SER A 212 -22.33 6.91 -8.41
N GLU A 213 -22.23 6.73 -7.09
CA GLU A 213 -23.38 6.55 -6.21
C GLU A 213 -23.84 7.86 -5.54
N GLY A 214 -23.23 9.00 -5.87
CA GLY A 214 -23.53 10.30 -5.24
C GLY A 214 -23.24 10.32 -3.73
N ARG A 215 -22.34 9.44 -3.25
CA ARG A 215 -22.00 9.32 -1.83
C ARG A 215 -20.85 10.27 -1.48
N SER A 216 -20.90 10.84 -0.27
CA SER A 216 -19.76 11.56 0.30
C SER A 216 -18.57 10.63 0.50
N THR A 217 -17.38 11.11 0.15
CA THR A 217 -16.11 10.42 0.36
C THR A 217 -15.51 10.69 1.75
N PHE A 218 -16.18 11.46 2.60
CA PHE A 218 -15.74 11.71 3.97
C PHE A 218 -16.77 11.21 4.97
N PRO A 219 -16.34 10.67 6.13
CA PRO A 219 -17.27 10.24 7.17
C PRO A 219 -18.22 11.37 7.60
N SER A 220 -19.52 11.16 7.47
CA SER A 220 -20.52 12.03 8.09
C SER A 220 -20.60 11.76 9.59
N GLN A 221 -21.05 12.74 10.38
CA GLN A 221 -21.33 12.52 11.80
C GLN A 221 -22.29 11.31 11.98
N GLY A 222 -22.01 10.45 12.96
CA GLY A 222 -22.79 9.24 13.25
C GLY A 222 -22.50 8.00 12.37
N LYS A 223 -21.68 8.10 11.31
CA LYS A 223 -21.18 6.94 10.54
C LYS A 223 -19.80 6.51 11.04
N SER A 224 -19.22 5.44 10.49
CA SER A 224 -17.90 4.93 10.92
C SER A 224 -16.89 6.08 10.98
N PRO A 225 -16.10 6.22 12.06
CA PRO A 225 -15.21 7.37 12.22
C PRO A 225 -14.03 7.39 11.24
N LEU A 226 -13.90 6.37 10.40
CA LEU A 226 -12.79 6.18 9.46
C LEU A 226 -13.32 5.97 8.05
N ARG A 227 -12.62 6.53 7.07
CA ARG A 227 -13.01 6.59 5.66
C ARG A 227 -13.11 5.20 5.02
N TYR A 228 -12.12 4.35 5.28
CA TYR A 228 -11.97 3.05 4.64
C TYR A 228 -12.54 1.88 5.44
N ASP A 229 -13.32 2.17 6.48
CA ASP A 229 -13.88 1.13 7.35
C ASP A 229 -15.17 0.53 6.75
N ASN A 230 -15.10 0.06 5.51
CA ASN A 230 -16.21 -0.51 4.75
C ASN A 230 -15.89 -1.96 4.29
N THR A 231 -16.92 -2.72 3.95
CA THR A 231 -16.80 -4.13 3.47
C THR A 231 -16.59 -4.23 1.96
N GLU A 232 -16.74 -3.12 1.24
CA GLU A 232 -16.54 -2.95 -0.21
C GLU A 232 -15.08 -2.61 -0.55
N TRP A 233 -14.22 -2.47 0.46
CA TRP A 233 -12.82 -2.09 0.33
C TRP A 233 -11.98 -3.26 -0.17
N ILE A 234 -11.65 -3.24 -1.46
CA ILE A 234 -10.88 -4.30 -2.13
C ILE A 234 -9.43 -3.84 -2.24
N THR A 235 -8.51 -4.56 -1.61
CA THR A 235 -7.06 -4.25 -1.64
C THR A 235 -6.24 -5.21 -2.49
N ILE A 236 -6.90 -6.18 -3.14
CA ILE A 236 -6.26 -7.24 -3.93
C ILE A 236 -6.17 -6.74 -5.38
N PRO A 237 -4.97 -6.49 -5.94
CA PRO A 237 -4.81 -5.91 -7.28
C PRO A 237 -5.57 -6.65 -8.38
N GLU A 238 -5.57 -7.97 -8.35
CA GLU A 238 -6.23 -8.82 -9.35
C GLU A 238 -7.76 -8.64 -9.35
N LEU A 239 -8.34 -8.29 -8.20
CA LEU A 239 -9.78 -7.99 -8.06
C LEU A 239 -10.10 -6.52 -8.36
N GLN A 240 -9.10 -5.62 -8.31
CA GLN A 240 -9.25 -4.20 -8.61
C GLN A 240 -9.21 -3.93 -10.10
N LEU A 241 -8.27 -4.56 -10.82
CA LEU A 241 -8.01 -4.33 -12.25
C LEU A 241 -9.29 -4.36 -13.13
N PRO A 242 -10.19 -5.35 -13.03
CA PRO A 242 -11.40 -5.38 -13.88
C PRO A 242 -12.44 -4.31 -13.51
N ARG A 243 -12.30 -3.65 -12.34
CA ARG A 243 -13.25 -2.65 -11.85
C ARG A 243 -12.75 -1.21 -12.03
N LEU A 244 -11.48 -1.03 -12.36
CA LEU A 244 -10.91 0.29 -12.61
C LEU A 244 -11.32 0.79 -14.00
N PRO A 245 -11.56 2.11 -14.15
CA PRO A 245 -11.60 2.74 -15.47
C PRO A 245 -10.32 2.46 -16.24
N ASP A 246 -10.42 2.34 -17.57
CA ASP A 246 -9.26 2.05 -18.43
C ASP A 246 -8.10 3.03 -18.21
N THR A 247 -8.42 4.31 -17.98
CA THR A 247 -7.48 5.40 -17.68
C THR A 247 -6.68 5.22 -16.39
N HIS A 248 -7.03 4.27 -15.52
CA HIS A 248 -6.35 4.01 -14.24
C HIS A 248 -5.84 2.57 -14.10
N LYS A 249 -6.07 1.71 -15.11
CA LYS A 249 -5.58 0.33 -15.09
C LYS A 249 -4.06 0.25 -15.00
N TRP A 250 -3.35 1.28 -15.46
CA TRP A 250 -1.89 1.41 -15.39
C TRP A 250 -1.35 1.26 -13.95
N MET A 251 -2.10 1.69 -12.93
CA MET A 251 -1.69 1.56 -11.52
C MET A 251 -1.54 0.09 -11.07
N CYS A 252 -2.24 -0.84 -11.70
CA CYS A 252 -2.22 -2.27 -11.35
C CYS A 252 -1.35 -3.13 -12.27
N ARG A 253 -0.86 -2.58 -13.39
CA ARG A 253 -0.07 -3.34 -14.36
C ARG A 253 1.37 -3.48 -13.86
N THR A 254 1.96 -4.65 -14.10
CA THR A 254 3.42 -4.80 -14.02
C THR A 254 4.05 -3.92 -15.08
N ARG A 255 4.97 -3.04 -14.71
CA ARG A 255 5.70 -2.19 -15.65
C ARG A 255 7.06 -2.79 -15.99
N GLU A 256 7.50 -2.59 -17.23
CA GLU A 256 8.88 -2.91 -17.64
C GLU A 256 9.90 -1.95 -17.03
N ILE A 257 9.49 -0.70 -16.84
CA ILE A 257 10.30 0.37 -16.24
C ILE A 257 9.79 0.59 -14.81
N PRO A 258 10.69 0.74 -13.81
CA PRO A 258 10.29 1.12 -12.46
C PRO A 258 9.46 2.40 -12.44
N TRP A 259 8.67 2.56 -11.39
CA TRP A 259 7.98 3.82 -11.16
C TRP A 259 9.00 4.93 -10.94
N THR A 260 8.67 6.15 -11.39
CA THR A 260 9.46 7.33 -10.99
C THR A 260 9.44 7.47 -9.47
N PHE A 261 10.51 8.00 -8.90
CA PHE A 261 10.60 8.12 -7.44
C PHE A 261 9.51 9.01 -6.85
N GLU A 262 9.00 9.99 -7.58
CA GLU A 262 7.82 10.79 -7.19
C GLU A 262 6.58 9.90 -7.03
N CYS A 263 6.29 9.06 -8.03
CA CYS A 263 5.16 8.13 -8.01
C CYS A 263 5.31 7.11 -6.88
N GLU A 264 6.50 6.52 -6.73
CA GLU A 264 6.76 5.58 -5.63
C GLU A 264 6.54 6.23 -4.27
N SER A 265 7.03 7.45 -4.09
CA SER A 265 6.87 8.22 -2.85
C SER A 265 5.39 8.47 -2.57
N LEU A 266 4.62 8.89 -3.57
CA LEU A 266 3.19 9.09 -3.45
C LEU A 266 2.47 7.79 -3.04
N PHE A 267 2.69 6.70 -3.79
CA PHE A 267 2.05 5.41 -3.50
C PHE A 267 2.41 4.90 -2.11
N ARG A 268 3.67 5.02 -1.70
CA ARG A 268 4.12 4.63 -0.36
C ARG A 268 3.45 5.46 0.72
N LEU A 269 3.45 6.79 0.60
CA LEU A 269 2.89 7.67 1.62
C LEU A 269 1.37 7.50 1.73
N VAL A 270 0.66 7.57 0.61
CA VAL A 270 -0.80 7.37 0.56
C VAL A 270 -1.15 5.98 1.07
N GLY A 271 -0.49 4.93 0.56
CA GLY A 271 -0.71 3.55 0.99
C GLY A 271 -0.45 3.35 2.49
N HIS A 272 0.59 3.98 3.05
CA HIS A 272 0.90 3.89 4.47
C HIS A 272 -0.15 4.59 5.34
N ILE A 273 -0.63 5.77 4.93
CA ILE A 273 -1.72 6.48 5.61
C ILE A 273 -3.00 5.64 5.58
N ILE A 274 -3.37 5.08 4.43
CA ILE A 274 -4.52 4.18 4.28
C ILE A 274 -4.39 2.96 5.21
N VAL A 275 -3.23 2.31 5.24
CA VAL A 275 -3.00 1.15 6.13
C VAL A 275 -3.15 1.55 7.59
N ALA A 276 -2.63 2.72 7.97
CA ALA A 276 -2.77 3.24 9.31
C ALA A 276 -4.24 3.47 9.67
N GLU A 277 -4.99 4.14 8.79
CA GLU A 277 -6.41 4.42 8.98
C GLU A 277 -7.23 3.13 9.04
N HIS A 278 -7.06 2.23 8.07
CA HIS A 278 -7.88 1.04 7.91
C HIS A 278 -7.55 -0.08 8.91
N ARG A 279 -6.27 -0.30 9.26
CA ARG A 279 -5.84 -1.49 10.01
C ARG A 279 -5.36 -1.24 11.43
N TRP A 280 -4.93 -0.03 11.79
CA TRP A 280 -4.21 0.15 13.04
C TRP A 280 -5.09 -0.12 14.28
N LEU A 281 -6.34 0.34 14.27
CA LEU A 281 -7.27 0.03 15.37
C LEU A 281 -7.48 -1.47 15.55
N ASP A 282 -7.50 -2.23 14.46
CA ASP A 282 -7.67 -3.69 14.51
C ASP A 282 -6.45 -4.36 15.10
N ILE A 283 -5.26 -3.85 14.79
CA ILE A 283 -4.01 -4.29 15.39
C ILE A 283 -4.02 -3.98 16.89
N ALA A 284 -4.38 -2.75 17.29
CA ALA A 284 -4.48 -2.36 18.69
C ALA A 284 -5.47 -3.24 19.47
N CYS A 285 -6.66 -3.49 18.92
CA CYS A 285 -7.63 -4.42 19.51
C CYS A 285 -7.06 -5.84 19.64
N LYS A 286 -6.38 -6.37 18.62
CA LYS A 286 -5.76 -7.71 18.69
C LYS A 286 -4.69 -7.78 19.77
N ILE A 287 -3.88 -6.75 19.93
CA ILE A 287 -2.86 -6.66 20.99
C ILE A 287 -3.54 -6.70 22.35
N LEU A 288 -4.55 -5.86 22.59
CA LEU A 288 -5.34 -5.85 23.82
C LEU A 288 -5.97 -7.23 24.10
N THR A 289 -6.54 -7.88 23.10
CA THR A 289 -7.11 -9.24 23.23
C THR A 289 -6.04 -10.26 23.59
N SER A 290 -4.88 -10.25 22.92
CA SER A 290 -3.79 -11.19 23.21
C SER A 290 -3.18 -10.99 24.60
N GLN A 291 -3.32 -9.80 25.17
CA GLN A 291 -2.87 -9.48 26.53
C GLN A 291 -3.96 -9.73 27.59
N GLY A 292 -5.13 -10.25 27.19
CA GLY A 292 -6.25 -10.48 28.12
C GLY A 292 -6.91 -9.20 28.64
N LEU A 293 -6.58 -8.04 28.07
CA LEU A 293 -7.12 -6.75 28.51
C LEU A 293 -8.56 -6.52 28.03
N ILE A 294 -8.94 -7.18 26.93
CA ILE A 294 -10.32 -7.23 26.42
C ILE A 294 -10.66 -8.66 26.00
N ALA A 295 -11.92 -9.08 26.16
CA ALA A 295 -12.35 -10.42 25.76
C ALA A 295 -12.40 -10.58 24.23
N LYS A 296 -12.00 -11.77 23.73
CA LYS A 296 -11.98 -12.12 22.29
C LYS A 296 -13.34 -11.99 21.61
N ASN A 297 -14.42 -12.14 22.38
CA ASN A 297 -15.81 -12.12 21.93
C ASN A 297 -16.64 -11.03 22.62
N ALA A 298 -16.04 -9.90 23.01
CA ALA A 298 -16.68 -8.86 23.84
C ALA A 298 -17.95 -8.19 23.25
N PHE A 299 -18.63 -8.76 22.25
CA PHE A 299 -19.80 -8.23 21.52
C PHE A 299 -20.84 -9.30 21.27
N THR A 300 -21.21 -10.00 22.33
CA THR A 300 -22.35 -10.90 22.26
C THR A 300 -23.64 -10.22 22.66
N LYS A 301 -23.57 -9.09 23.37
CA LYS A 301 -24.71 -8.48 24.06
C LYS A 301 -24.98 -7.06 23.54
N VAL A 302 -26.23 -6.76 23.18
CA VAL A 302 -26.65 -5.46 22.61
C VAL A 302 -26.35 -4.29 23.54
N GLU A 303 -26.46 -4.53 24.83
CA GLU A 303 -26.27 -3.57 25.91
C GLU A 303 -24.80 -3.13 26.04
N GLU A 304 -23.86 -3.88 25.45
CA GLU A 304 -22.42 -3.54 25.44
C GLU A 304 -22.09 -2.40 24.44
N PHE A 305 -23.01 -2.04 23.54
CA PHE A 305 -22.76 -1.06 22.47
C PHE A 305 -23.98 -0.18 22.12
N THR A 306 -25.02 -0.23 22.93
CA THR A 306 -26.22 0.60 22.80
C THR A 306 -26.59 1.17 24.17
N GLU A 307 -27.42 2.21 24.17
CA GLU A 307 -27.94 2.83 25.39
C GLU A 307 -29.44 2.52 25.54
N PRO A 308 -29.97 2.21 26.74
CA PRO A 308 -31.41 2.13 26.96
C PRO A 308 -32.07 3.46 26.59
N ALA A 309 -33.14 3.43 25.80
CA ALA A 309 -33.69 4.66 25.21
C ALA A 309 -35.20 4.61 24.90
N THR A 310 -35.97 3.79 25.62
CA THR A 310 -37.42 3.67 25.45
C THR A 310 -38.14 5.02 25.56
N ALA A 311 -37.89 5.76 26.64
CA ALA A 311 -38.52 7.07 26.86
C ALA A 311 -38.13 8.09 25.77
N GLU A 312 -36.87 8.09 25.34
CA GLU A 312 -36.38 8.98 24.27
C GLU A 312 -37.05 8.67 22.94
N ALA A 313 -37.15 7.39 22.57
CA ALA A 313 -37.80 6.96 21.33
C ALA A 313 -39.28 7.40 21.28
N ILE A 314 -40.01 7.17 22.37
CA ILE A 314 -41.42 7.59 22.49
C ILE A 314 -41.56 9.11 22.40
N ALA A 315 -40.69 9.87 23.08
CA ALA A 315 -40.71 11.33 23.06
C ALA A 315 -40.45 11.91 21.64
N LEU A 316 -39.67 11.19 20.82
CA LEU A 316 -39.40 11.55 19.42
C LEU A 316 -40.46 11.01 18.43
N GLY A 317 -41.52 10.34 18.92
CA GLY A 317 -42.57 9.76 18.08
C GLY A 317 -42.20 8.43 17.41
N GLU A 318 -41.01 7.89 17.69
CA GLU A 318 -40.55 6.58 17.24
C GLU A 318 -41.15 5.51 18.18
N ILE A 319 -42.43 5.18 18.01
CA ILE A 319 -43.18 4.34 18.96
C ILE A 319 -43.02 2.82 18.73
N LYS A 320 -42.37 2.40 17.64
CA LYS A 320 -42.30 0.98 17.23
C LYS A 320 -40.90 0.56 16.77
N CYS A 321 -40.58 -0.71 16.96
CA CYS A 321 -39.36 -1.32 16.47
C CYS A 321 -39.38 -1.53 14.96
N ASN A 322 -38.39 -0.98 14.23
CA ASN A 322 -38.27 -1.14 12.77
C ASN A 322 -37.94 -2.58 12.28
N ILE A 323 -37.79 -3.55 13.19
CA ILE A 323 -37.50 -4.96 12.84
C ILE A 323 -38.75 -5.83 12.96
N CYS A 324 -39.52 -5.68 14.04
CA CYS A 324 -40.68 -6.52 14.37
C CYS A 324 -42.01 -5.75 14.43
N GLU A 325 -41.97 -4.42 14.32
CA GLU A 325 -43.13 -3.51 14.43
C GLU A 325 -43.85 -3.48 15.80
N CYS A 326 -43.35 -4.23 16.80
CA CYS A 326 -43.82 -4.15 18.19
C CYS A 326 -43.59 -2.75 18.78
N ALA A 327 -44.48 -2.31 19.67
CA ALA A 327 -44.39 -1.01 20.31
C ALA A 327 -43.24 -0.97 21.35
N PHE A 328 -42.63 0.19 21.54
CA PHE A 328 -41.63 0.34 22.59
C PHE A 328 -42.29 0.53 23.96
N SER A 329 -41.87 -0.26 24.95
CA SER A 329 -42.26 -0.09 26.35
C SER A 329 -41.23 -0.76 27.27
N ASP A 330 -41.06 -0.19 28.46
CA ASP A 330 -40.31 -0.83 29.55
C ASP A 330 -41.20 -1.76 30.41
N GLY A 331 -42.52 -1.75 30.17
CA GLY A 331 -43.49 -2.54 30.91
C GLY A 331 -43.55 -4.01 30.46
N PRO A 332 -44.02 -4.92 31.33
CA PRO A 332 -44.27 -6.31 30.95
C PRO A 332 -45.48 -6.41 30.01
N GLY A 333 -45.27 -6.93 28.80
CA GLY A 333 -46.32 -7.23 27.84
C GLY A 333 -45.78 -8.05 26.67
N GLU A 334 -46.62 -8.88 26.06
CA GLU A 334 -46.19 -9.81 25.00
C GLU A 334 -45.86 -9.09 23.67
N ASP A 335 -46.47 -7.91 23.43
CA ASP A 335 -46.33 -7.14 22.18
C ASP A 335 -45.50 -5.85 22.34
N VAL A 336 -44.70 -5.76 23.41
CA VAL A 336 -43.86 -4.60 23.68
C VAL A 336 -42.41 -4.99 23.93
N GLU A 337 -41.50 -4.10 23.57
CA GLU A 337 -40.07 -4.34 23.71
C GLU A 337 -39.33 -3.07 24.18
N PRO A 338 -38.38 -3.17 25.12
CA PRO A 338 -37.58 -2.01 25.52
C PRO A 338 -36.71 -1.55 24.36
N ALA A 339 -36.70 -0.24 24.11
CA ALA A 339 -35.91 0.35 23.04
C ALA A 339 -34.46 0.57 23.49
N VAL A 340 -33.54 0.36 22.57
CA VAL A 340 -32.14 0.75 22.68
C VAL A 340 -31.76 1.68 21.55
N LYS A 341 -30.93 2.68 21.86
CA LYS A 341 -30.37 3.62 20.89
C LYS A 341 -28.99 3.15 20.45
N THR A 342 -28.82 3.05 19.14
CA THR A 342 -27.54 2.70 18.52
C THR A 342 -26.64 3.92 18.39
N CYS A 343 -25.34 3.72 18.22
CA CYS A 343 -24.38 4.80 18.01
C CYS A 343 -24.66 5.66 16.76
N CYS A 344 -25.45 5.15 15.82
CA CYS A 344 -25.91 5.89 14.64
C CYS A 344 -27.26 6.60 14.85
N GLY A 345 -27.74 6.69 16.09
CA GLY A 345 -28.94 7.43 16.50
C GLY A 345 -30.28 6.70 16.30
N HIS A 346 -30.29 5.53 15.66
CA HIS A 346 -31.53 4.78 15.41
C HIS A 346 -31.93 3.93 16.63
N PHE A 347 -33.24 3.86 16.88
CA PHE A 347 -33.86 3.06 17.93
C PHE A 347 -34.29 1.68 17.40
N PHE A 348 -34.08 0.65 18.22
CA PHE A 348 -34.54 -0.71 17.95
C PHE A 348 -34.96 -1.37 19.25
N GLY A 349 -35.82 -2.39 19.12
CA GLY A 349 -36.06 -3.31 20.20
C GLY A 349 -34.77 -4.05 20.58
N ARG A 350 -34.49 -4.13 21.89
CA ARG A 350 -33.29 -4.75 22.45
C ARG A 350 -33.09 -6.21 22.01
N VAL A 351 -34.10 -7.06 22.19
CA VAL A 351 -34.16 -8.48 21.80
C VAL A 351 -34.06 -8.63 20.28
N CYS A 352 -34.77 -7.81 19.50
CA CYS A 352 -34.73 -7.85 18.05
C CYS A 352 -33.34 -7.51 17.51
N LEU A 353 -32.71 -6.45 18.03
CA LEU A 353 -31.34 -6.09 17.68
C LEU A 353 -30.35 -7.19 18.11
N GLN A 354 -30.62 -7.86 19.23
CA GLN A 354 -29.80 -8.96 19.74
C GLN A 354 -29.88 -10.18 18.83
N ALA A 355 -31.07 -10.53 18.37
CA ALA A 355 -31.31 -11.58 17.38
C ALA A 355 -30.62 -11.25 16.05
N TRP A 356 -30.73 -9.99 15.58
CA TRP A 356 -30.06 -9.51 14.38
C TRP A 356 -28.53 -9.69 14.43
N VAL A 357 -27.93 -9.33 15.56
CA VAL A 357 -26.48 -9.49 15.79
C VAL A 357 -26.08 -10.96 15.86
N ARG A 358 -26.87 -11.81 16.55
CA ARG A 358 -26.62 -13.26 16.64
C ARG A 358 -26.76 -13.95 15.29
N GLY A 359 -27.77 -13.62 14.50
CA GLY A 359 -28.01 -14.22 13.18
C GLY A 359 -26.83 -14.03 12.21
N ARG A 360 -26.12 -12.90 12.28
CA ARG A 360 -24.89 -12.67 11.49
C ARG A 360 -23.67 -13.45 11.98
N LYS A 361 -23.64 -13.86 13.24
CA LYS A 361 -22.52 -14.64 13.81
C LYS A 361 -22.54 -16.10 13.34
N TYR A 362 -23.73 -16.66 13.14
CA TYR A 362 -23.94 -18.07 12.82
C TYR A 362 -24.36 -18.34 11.37
N GLY A 363 -24.79 -17.32 10.61
CA GLY A 363 -25.16 -17.44 9.20
C GLY A 363 -23.99 -17.23 8.22
N GLU A 364 -24.29 -17.34 6.91
CA GLU A 364 -23.33 -17.14 5.81
C GLU A 364 -22.78 -15.71 5.72
N LYS A 365 -23.47 -14.73 6.33
CA LYS A 365 -23.10 -13.30 6.32
C LYS A 365 -22.09 -12.98 7.42
N LYS A 366 -20.88 -13.55 7.32
CA LYS A 366 -19.74 -13.23 8.21
C LYS A 366 -19.36 -11.74 8.07
N GLY A 367 -19.30 -11.01 9.18
CA GLY A 367 -18.84 -9.61 9.19
C GLY A 367 -19.24 -8.83 10.44
N VAL A 368 -18.81 -7.57 10.51
CA VAL A 368 -19.23 -6.63 11.58
C VAL A 368 -20.73 -6.36 11.44
N PRO A 369 -21.55 -6.58 12.48
CA PRO A 369 -22.99 -6.32 12.36
C PRO A 369 -23.26 -4.83 12.12
N LYS A 370 -24.22 -4.59 11.22
CA LYS A 370 -24.63 -3.28 10.71
C LYS A 370 -26.04 -2.98 11.19
N CYS A 371 -26.34 -1.69 11.38
CA CYS A 371 -27.64 -1.16 11.73
C CYS A 371 -28.68 -1.65 10.70
N PRO A 372 -29.80 -2.25 11.13
CA PRO A 372 -30.85 -2.68 10.22
C PRO A 372 -31.37 -1.57 9.33
N ASN A 373 -31.53 -0.35 9.90
CA ASN A 373 -32.02 0.83 9.20
C ASN A 373 -30.95 1.44 8.28
N CYS A 374 -29.97 2.18 8.82
CA CYS A 374 -29.03 2.95 8.00
C CYS A 374 -27.78 2.18 7.54
N ARG A 375 -27.66 0.89 7.86
CA ARG A 375 -26.49 0.03 7.56
C ARG A 375 -25.15 0.50 8.14
N SER A 376 -25.12 1.55 8.97
CA SER A 376 -23.94 1.95 9.74
C SER A 376 -23.49 0.84 10.68
N ARG A 377 -22.21 0.76 11.01
CA ARG A 377 -21.73 -0.28 11.95
C ARG A 377 -22.35 -0.04 13.32
N LEU A 378 -22.91 -1.09 13.93
CA LEU A 378 -23.48 -1.01 15.28
C LEU A 378 -22.39 -0.88 16.35
N PHE A 379 -21.15 -1.25 16.02
CA PHE A 379 -20.03 -1.26 16.95
C PHE A 379 -19.01 -0.22 16.58
N CYS A 380 -18.72 0.69 17.50
CA CYS A 380 -17.48 1.45 17.46
C CYS A 380 -16.41 0.68 18.26
N LYS A 381 -15.27 0.38 17.63
CA LYS A 381 -14.17 -0.37 18.27
C LYS A 381 -13.57 0.37 19.48
N ILE A 382 -13.87 1.66 19.65
CA ILE A 382 -13.33 2.50 20.72
C ILE A 382 -13.92 2.13 22.08
N TYR A 383 -15.23 1.87 22.19
CA TYR A 383 -15.89 1.62 23.48
C TYR A 383 -15.46 0.30 24.14
N LYS A 384 -14.84 -0.60 23.35
CA LYS A 384 -14.18 -1.84 23.81
C LYS A 384 -12.95 -1.61 24.64
N LEU A 385 -12.28 -0.50 24.35
CA LEU A 385 -10.95 -0.29 24.84
C LEU A 385 -11.03 0.02 26.32
N PRO A 386 -10.07 -0.44 27.12
CA PRO A 386 -9.95 -0.01 28.50
C PRO A 386 -10.03 1.52 28.59
N GLN A 387 -10.69 2.04 29.62
CA GLN A 387 -10.98 3.48 29.74
C GLN A 387 -9.71 4.33 29.69
N SER A 388 -8.59 3.80 30.18
CA SER A 388 -7.24 4.37 30.09
C SER A 388 -6.68 4.48 28.66
N VAL A 389 -7.10 3.61 27.74
CA VAL A 389 -6.65 3.55 26.33
C VAL A 389 -7.54 4.39 25.42
N GLN A 390 -8.82 4.57 25.77
CA GLN A 390 -9.80 5.30 24.95
C GLN A 390 -9.35 6.72 24.55
N PRO A 391 -8.77 7.57 25.44
CA PRO A 391 -8.35 8.92 25.08
C PRO A 391 -7.30 8.92 23.96
N ALA A 392 -6.28 8.06 24.05
CA ALA A 392 -5.22 7.98 23.03
C ALA A 392 -5.78 7.55 21.66
N VAL A 393 -6.74 6.63 21.65
CA VAL A 393 -7.42 6.21 20.41
C VAL A 393 -8.35 7.28 19.85
N ARG A 394 -9.09 7.99 20.70
CA ARG A 394 -9.94 9.12 20.27
C ARG A 394 -9.08 10.23 19.67
N ALA A 395 -7.95 10.57 20.29
CA ALA A 395 -6.99 11.53 19.75
C ALA A 395 -6.44 11.11 18.39
N TYR A 396 -6.08 9.82 18.24
CA TYR A 396 -5.64 9.29 16.94
C TYR A 396 -6.72 9.41 15.85
N ILE A 397 -7.97 9.08 16.16
CA ILE A 397 -9.09 9.17 15.21
C ILE A 397 -9.41 10.63 14.88
N ALA A 398 -9.39 11.53 15.87
CA ALA A 398 -9.56 12.95 15.64
C ALA A 398 -8.48 13.49 14.70
N TYR A 399 -7.22 13.11 14.93
CA TYR A 399 -6.10 13.47 14.06
C TYR A 399 -6.25 12.92 12.64
N LEU A 400 -6.67 11.66 12.47
CA LEU A 400 -6.93 11.12 11.13
C LEU A 400 -7.98 11.92 10.35
N ARG A 401 -8.85 12.65 11.05
CA ARG A 401 -9.91 13.49 10.46
C ARG A 401 -9.59 14.97 10.42
N SER A 402 -8.47 15.42 10.98
CA SER A 402 -8.20 16.84 11.20
C SER A 402 -7.86 17.59 9.91
N ASP A 403 -7.46 16.88 8.86
CA ASP A 403 -7.02 17.47 7.60
C ASP A 403 -7.72 16.84 6.39
N PRO A 404 -8.99 17.19 6.16
CA PRO A 404 -9.73 16.73 4.99
C PRO A 404 -9.26 17.39 3.69
N ASP A 405 -8.55 18.53 3.76
CA ASP A 405 -8.06 19.26 2.59
C ASP A 405 -6.88 18.51 1.96
N LEU A 406 -5.92 18.05 2.76
CA LEU A 406 -4.82 17.20 2.29
C LEU A 406 -5.33 15.89 1.67
N ASP A 407 -6.39 15.30 2.26
CA ASP A 407 -7.02 14.12 1.67
C ASP A 407 -7.65 14.40 0.32
N ARG A 408 -8.32 15.55 0.14
CA ARG A 408 -8.87 15.98 -1.14
C ARG A 408 -7.76 16.22 -2.17
N GLN A 409 -6.69 16.91 -1.80
CA GLN A 409 -5.55 17.12 -2.70
C GLN A 409 -4.95 15.80 -3.20
N ALA A 410 -4.78 14.81 -2.30
CA ALA A 410 -4.31 13.49 -2.69
C ALA A 410 -5.34 12.73 -3.55
N ASP A 411 -6.64 12.86 -3.28
CA ASP A 411 -7.70 12.25 -4.08
C ASP A 411 -7.73 12.82 -5.49
N ASP A 412 -7.74 14.15 -5.61
CA ASP A 412 -7.82 14.88 -6.86
C ASP A 412 -6.60 14.53 -7.73
N PHE A 413 -5.40 14.55 -7.14
CA PHE A 413 -4.18 14.12 -7.82
C PHE A 413 -4.31 12.69 -8.38
N LEU A 414 -4.78 11.74 -7.56
CA LEU A 414 -4.88 10.33 -7.97
C LEU A 414 -5.99 10.08 -9.00
N LEU A 415 -7.07 10.88 -8.99
CA LEU A 415 -8.16 10.81 -9.96
C LEU A 415 -7.82 11.48 -11.30
N ASP A 416 -6.93 12.47 -11.28
CA ASP A 416 -6.45 13.17 -12.47
C ASP A 416 -5.21 12.50 -13.09
N ALA A 417 -4.54 11.64 -12.34
CA ALA A 417 -3.38 10.87 -12.79
C ALA A 417 -3.71 10.00 -14.03
N ARG A 418 -2.88 10.10 -15.07
CA ARG A 418 -2.98 9.32 -16.30
C ARG A 418 -1.61 8.75 -16.64
N GLU A 419 -1.57 7.55 -17.23
CA GLU A 419 -0.33 6.85 -17.56
C GLU A 419 0.62 7.75 -18.36
N GLU A 420 0.09 8.40 -19.39
CA GLU A 420 0.83 9.30 -20.28
C GLU A 420 1.33 10.59 -19.61
N LYS A 421 0.80 10.94 -18.43
CA LYS A 421 1.21 12.14 -17.67
C LYS A 421 2.14 11.83 -16.50
N MET A 422 2.24 10.57 -16.07
CA MET A 422 3.00 10.24 -14.85
C MET A 422 4.47 10.57 -14.97
N ASP A 423 5.05 10.36 -16.16
CA ASP A 423 6.46 10.67 -16.38
C ASP A 423 6.71 12.19 -16.33
N GLY A 424 5.68 13.01 -16.59
CA GLY A 424 5.60 14.48 -16.57
C GLY A 424 5.17 15.12 -15.24
N CYS A 425 4.69 14.31 -14.29
CA CYS A 425 4.02 14.77 -13.07
C CYS A 425 5.01 14.89 -11.90
N TYR A 426 5.74 16.00 -11.86
CA TYR A 426 6.83 16.21 -10.89
C TYR A 426 7.11 17.70 -10.66
N ASP A 427 6.07 18.50 -10.50
CA ASP A 427 6.20 19.92 -10.17
C ASP A 427 6.34 20.18 -8.67
N VAL A 428 6.50 21.47 -8.32
CA VAL A 428 6.61 21.93 -6.93
C VAL A 428 5.34 21.58 -6.14
N ALA A 429 4.17 21.56 -6.77
CA ALA A 429 2.92 21.23 -6.11
C ALA A 429 2.89 19.77 -5.65
N LEU A 430 3.38 18.82 -6.47
CA LEU A 430 3.56 17.44 -6.04
C LEU A 430 4.59 17.36 -4.89
N GLY A 431 5.68 18.12 -4.96
CA GLY A 431 6.65 18.21 -3.87
C GLY A 431 6.01 18.61 -2.54
N THR A 432 5.24 19.71 -2.53
CA THR A 432 4.50 20.17 -1.34
C THR A 432 3.51 19.11 -0.83
N LEU A 433 2.76 18.46 -1.73
CA LEU A 433 1.84 17.39 -1.35
C LEU A 433 2.58 16.22 -0.68
N LEU A 434 3.72 15.80 -1.22
CA LEU A 434 4.52 14.72 -0.67
C LEU A 434 5.07 15.06 0.72
N ASP A 435 5.52 16.29 0.93
CA ASP A 435 5.99 16.76 2.24
C ASP A 435 4.86 16.75 3.28
N SER A 436 3.69 17.29 2.95
CA SER A 436 2.52 17.26 3.85
C SER A 436 2.07 15.83 4.17
N LEU A 437 2.06 14.93 3.19
CA LEU A 437 1.76 13.51 3.42
C LEU A 437 2.82 12.83 4.31
N TYR A 438 4.09 13.22 4.17
CA TYR A 438 5.17 12.71 5.01
C TYR A 438 5.04 13.17 6.46
N GLU A 439 4.80 14.47 6.68
CA GLU A 439 4.51 15.01 8.01
C GLU A 439 3.33 14.29 8.64
N ARG A 440 2.25 14.09 7.86
CA ARG A 440 1.08 13.34 8.34
C ARG A 440 1.43 11.92 8.75
N ARG A 441 2.29 11.23 8.00
CA ARG A 441 2.82 9.90 8.35
C ARG A 441 3.63 9.92 9.66
N VAL A 442 4.47 10.92 9.87
CA VAL A 442 5.29 11.07 11.09
C VAL A 442 4.39 11.23 12.31
N GLU A 443 3.38 12.10 12.25
CA GLU A 443 2.41 12.29 13.33
C GLU A 443 1.56 11.05 13.59
N ILE A 444 1.12 10.33 12.54
CA ILE A 444 0.46 9.02 12.70
C ILE A 444 1.34 8.09 13.54
N LYS A 445 2.65 8.03 13.28
CA LYS A 445 3.58 7.19 14.04
C LYS A 445 3.62 7.58 15.52
N LYS A 446 3.60 8.87 15.85
CA LYS A 446 3.53 9.36 17.23
C LYS A 446 2.24 8.93 17.92
N HIS A 447 1.08 9.11 17.29
CA HIS A 447 -0.20 8.66 17.84
C HIS A 447 -0.24 7.14 18.05
N LYS A 448 0.30 6.35 17.11
CA LYS A 448 0.43 4.90 17.26
C LYS A 448 1.27 4.53 18.49
N ALA A 449 2.39 5.22 18.71
CA ALA A 449 3.23 5.01 19.89
C ALA A 449 2.48 5.35 21.19
N ASN A 450 1.73 6.46 21.22
CA ASN A 450 0.93 6.85 22.39
C ASN A 450 -0.13 5.81 22.76
N ILE A 451 -0.79 5.21 21.77
CA ILE A 451 -1.72 4.08 22.00
C ILE A 451 -1.00 2.90 22.63
N LEU A 452 0.20 2.54 22.14
CA LEU A 452 0.98 1.43 22.69
C LEU A 452 1.44 1.71 24.13
N VAL A 453 1.81 2.95 24.45
CA VAL A 453 2.12 3.37 25.82
C VAL A 453 0.91 3.21 26.73
N ALA A 454 -0.27 3.67 26.31
CA ALA A 454 -1.50 3.52 27.08
C ALA A 454 -1.86 2.04 27.32
N ILE A 455 -1.70 1.18 26.30
CA ILE A 455 -1.91 -0.27 26.43
C ILE A 455 -0.95 -0.89 27.46
N ARG A 456 0.32 -0.50 27.46
CA ARG A 456 1.31 -1.00 28.43
C ARG A 456 0.96 -0.55 29.86
N ALA A 457 0.58 0.71 30.03
CA ALA A 457 0.17 1.25 31.32
C ALA A 457 -1.05 0.51 31.89
N GLU A 458 -2.06 0.26 31.06
CA GLU A 458 -3.23 -0.54 31.44
C GLU A 458 -2.84 -1.95 31.88
N LYS A 459 -1.91 -2.60 31.16
CA LYS A 459 -1.40 -3.92 31.54
C LYS A 459 -0.74 -3.90 32.91
N SER A 460 0.15 -2.93 33.15
CA SER A 460 0.84 -2.77 34.44
C SER A 460 -0.14 -2.56 35.59
N LEU A 461 -1.18 -1.74 35.39
CA LEU A 461 -2.21 -1.48 36.40
C LEU A 461 -2.93 -2.77 36.83
N ARG A 462 -3.33 -3.61 35.88
CA ARG A 462 -3.99 -4.89 36.21
C ARG A 462 -3.07 -5.89 36.88
N THR A 463 -1.79 -5.93 36.48
CA THR A 463 -0.80 -6.80 37.14
C THR A 463 -0.53 -6.36 38.58
N SER A 464 -0.64 -5.07 38.91
CA SER A 464 -0.47 -4.60 40.30
C SER A 464 -1.68 -4.86 41.22
N GLN A 465 -2.84 -5.20 40.65
CA GLN A 465 -4.07 -5.48 41.40
C GLN A 465 -4.28 -6.97 41.69
N HIS A 466 -3.43 -7.83 41.13
CA HIS A 466 -3.40 -9.28 41.31
C HIS A 466 -2.09 -9.68 41.99
#